data_AF-A0A661QYC6-F1
#
_entry.id   AF-A0A661QYC6-F1
#
_cell.length_a   1.000
_cell.length_b   1.000
_cell.length_c   1.000
_cell.angle_alpha   90.00
_cell.angle_beta   90.00
_cell.angle_gamma   90.00
#
_symmetry.space_group_name_H-M   'P 1'
#
loop_
_entity.id
_entity.type
_entity.pdbx_description
1 polymer ?
#
loop_
_entity_poly.entity_id
_entity_poly.type
_entity_poly.pdbx_seq_one_letter_code
_entity_poly.pdbx_strand_id
1 'polypeptide(L)'
;ISNIGDSDNLQDEIVPPDGIKDYVGGFNAFLSISFMDKLSLECEYLGALDEFEAGELSFDGGKEFQPETWNFELAYAATDRLEVAVKYEGGDDLGDFLPEDQYGAAVSYGLFENTSLSLEYLHGEFENDDERDLVTTQLAVEF
;
A
#
# COMPACT_ATOMS: atom_id res chain seq x y z
N ILE A 1 -13.32 -6.02 -7.48
CA ILE A 1 -12.28 -6.49 -8.41
C ILE A 1 -12.68 -7.90 -8.85
N SER A 2 -12.59 -8.27 -10.14
CA SER A 2 -13.07 -9.58 -10.61
C SER A 2 -12.14 -10.73 -10.21
N ASN A 3 -10.82 -10.47 -10.12
CA ASN A 3 -9.82 -11.36 -9.55
C ASN A 3 -8.76 -10.53 -8.81
N ILE A 4 -8.50 -10.79 -7.53
CA ILE A 4 -7.51 -10.02 -6.76
C ILE A 4 -6.06 -10.30 -7.21
N GLY A 5 -5.82 -11.43 -7.88
CA GLY A 5 -4.54 -11.72 -8.53
C GLY A 5 -4.17 -10.71 -9.63
N ASP A 6 -5.14 -9.99 -10.21
CA ASP A 6 -4.89 -8.90 -11.16
C ASP A 6 -4.52 -7.57 -10.48
N SER A 7 -4.38 -7.52 -9.15
CA SER A 7 -3.95 -6.32 -8.44
C SER A 7 -2.47 -6.05 -8.67
N ASP A 8 -2.08 -4.76 -8.65
CA ASP A 8 -0.75 -4.30 -9.07
C ASP A 8 0.41 -5.03 -8.37
N ASN A 9 0.21 -5.45 -7.12
CA ASN A 9 1.22 -6.16 -6.35
C ASN A 9 1.18 -7.70 -6.55
N LEU A 10 0.02 -8.32 -6.83
CA LEU A 10 -0.09 -9.79 -6.92
C LEU A 10 0.10 -10.34 -8.33
N GLN A 11 -0.06 -9.52 -9.37
CA GLN A 11 0.01 -9.97 -10.77
C GLN A 11 1.36 -10.61 -11.14
N ASP A 12 2.44 -10.13 -10.53
CA ASP A 12 3.81 -10.60 -10.79
C ASP A 12 4.14 -11.89 -10.01
N GLU A 13 3.30 -12.24 -9.02
CA GLU A 13 3.48 -13.40 -8.15
C GLU A 13 2.63 -14.62 -8.57
N ILE A 14 1.91 -14.54 -9.70
CA ILE A 14 1.15 -15.68 -10.24
C ILE A 14 2.10 -16.65 -10.97
N VAL A 15 2.13 -17.92 -10.55
CA VAL A 15 3.06 -18.93 -11.08
C VAL A 15 2.69 -19.40 -12.51
N PRO A 16 3.58 -19.25 -13.52
CA PRO A 16 3.41 -19.87 -14.84
C PRO A 16 3.90 -21.33 -14.84
N PRO A 17 3.34 -22.26 -15.67
CA PRO A 17 2.35 -22.07 -16.74
C PRO A 17 0.90 -22.38 -16.32
N ASP A 18 0.70 -22.88 -15.11
CA ASP A 18 -0.61 -23.37 -14.64
C ASP A 18 -1.56 -22.22 -14.29
N GLY A 19 -1.03 -21.04 -13.92
CA GLY A 19 -1.82 -19.85 -13.66
C GLY A 19 -2.80 -20.01 -12.48
N ILE A 20 -3.78 -19.12 -12.40
CA ILE A 20 -4.87 -19.20 -11.42
C ILE A 20 -5.76 -20.40 -11.76
N LYS A 21 -5.78 -21.43 -10.90
CA LYS A 21 -6.63 -22.61 -11.03
C LYS A 21 -8.07 -22.25 -10.70
N ASP A 22 -8.28 -21.45 -9.65
CA ASP A 22 -9.60 -20.92 -9.25
C ASP A 22 -9.62 -19.39 -9.10
N TYR A 23 -10.62 -18.74 -9.71
CA TYR A 23 -10.74 -17.28 -9.68
C TYR A 23 -11.12 -16.78 -8.28
N VAL A 24 -10.14 -16.26 -7.54
CA VAL A 24 -10.35 -15.61 -6.25
C VAL A 24 -10.83 -14.17 -6.45
N GLY A 25 -12.10 -13.92 -6.15
CA GLY A 25 -12.68 -12.59 -6.19
C GLY A 25 -12.04 -11.66 -5.16
N GLY A 26 -11.95 -10.36 -5.46
CA GLY A 26 -11.41 -9.35 -4.54
C GLY A 26 -12.40 -8.23 -4.25
N PHE A 27 -12.41 -7.75 -3.02
CA PHE A 27 -13.14 -6.54 -2.67
C PHE A 27 -12.19 -5.42 -2.23
N ASN A 28 -12.56 -4.19 -2.57
CA ASN A 28 -11.87 -2.98 -2.15
C ASN A 28 -12.92 -2.02 -1.60
N ALA A 29 -12.61 -1.39 -0.48
CA ALA A 29 -13.38 -0.31 0.10
C ALA A 29 -12.45 0.81 0.52
N PHE A 30 -12.82 2.05 0.21
CA PHE A 30 -12.05 3.23 0.59
C PHE A 30 -12.95 4.33 1.14
N LEU A 31 -12.35 5.21 1.95
CA LEU A 31 -12.96 6.39 2.55
C LEU A 31 -11.99 7.56 2.45
N SER A 32 -12.43 8.60 1.74
CA SER A 32 -11.71 9.88 1.63
C SER A 32 -12.52 10.97 2.34
N ILE A 33 -11.89 11.67 3.28
CA ILE A 33 -12.48 12.82 3.98
C ILE A 33 -11.52 13.98 3.87
N SER A 34 -11.99 15.09 3.29
CA SER A 34 -11.29 16.37 3.32
C SER A 34 -12.07 17.38 4.16
N PHE A 35 -11.36 18.08 5.05
CA PHE A 35 -11.92 19.11 5.92
C PHE A 35 -11.14 20.42 5.80
N MET A 36 -11.87 21.46 5.39
CA MET A 36 -11.37 22.84 5.25
C MET A 36 -10.12 22.99 4.37
N ASP A 37 -9.92 22.07 3.41
CA ASP A 37 -8.72 22.01 2.55
C ASP A 37 -7.40 21.96 3.35
N LYS A 38 -7.47 21.51 4.61
CA LYS A 38 -6.34 21.48 5.53
C LYS A 38 -6.07 20.10 6.10
N LEU A 39 -7.12 19.31 6.31
CA LEU A 39 -7.01 17.96 6.83
C LEU A 39 -7.58 17.01 5.79
N SER A 40 -6.79 16.00 5.44
CA SER A 40 -7.23 14.91 4.57
C SER A 40 -7.02 13.60 5.30
N LEU A 41 -8.03 12.75 5.27
CA LEU A 41 -8.01 11.41 5.83
C LEU A 41 -8.34 10.44 4.71
N GLU A 42 -7.46 9.48 4.48
CA GLU A 42 -7.69 8.37 3.56
C GLU A 42 -7.62 7.08 4.34
N CYS A 43 -8.60 6.21 4.12
CA CYS A 43 -8.56 4.84 4.60
C CYS A 43 -8.93 3.91 3.46
N GLU A 44 -8.22 2.82 3.30
CA GLU A 44 -8.56 1.80 2.30
C GLU A 44 -8.31 0.40 2.86
N TYR A 45 -9.12 -0.54 2.40
CA TYR A 45 -8.98 -1.96 2.65
C TYR A 45 -9.19 -2.69 1.32
N LEU A 46 -8.32 -3.64 1.03
CA LEU A 46 -8.36 -4.53 -0.13
C LEU A 46 -8.12 -5.96 0.35
N GLY A 47 -9.01 -6.89 0.02
CA GLY A 47 -8.83 -8.29 0.45
C GLY A 47 -9.45 -9.30 -0.50
N ALA A 48 -8.90 -10.51 -0.44
CA ALA A 48 -9.40 -11.69 -1.13
C ALA A 48 -10.72 -12.17 -0.49
N LEU A 49 -11.70 -12.50 -1.31
CA LEU A 49 -13.00 -13.03 -0.85
C LEU A 49 -12.98 -14.53 -0.58
N ASP A 50 -11.94 -15.22 -1.06
CA ASP A 50 -11.73 -16.67 -0.93
C ASP A 50 -10.22 -16.95 -0.86
N GLU A 51 -9.84 -18.18 -0.54
CA GLU A 51 -8.44 -18.62 -0.46
C GLU A 51 -7.88 -18.96 -1.86
N PHE A 52 -6.64 -18.55 -2.12
CA PHE A 52 -5.82 -19.07 -3.22
C PHE A 52 -5.35 -20.48 -2.85
N GLU A 53 -5.40 -21.41 -3.82
CA GLU A 53 -4.93 -22.78 -3.61
C GLU A 53 -3.40 -22.85 -3.54
N ALA A 54 -2.89 -23.86 -2.84
CA ALA A 54 -1.46 -24.16 -2.84
C ALA A 54 -0.89 -24.36 -4.26
N GLY A 55 0.20 -23.64 -4.54
CA GLY A 55 0.91 -23.57 -5.82
C GLY A 55 0.41 -22.48 -6.77
N GLU A 56 -0.53 -21.63 -6.37
CA GLU A 56 -1.01 -20.50 -7.19
C GLU A 56 -0.17 -19.22 -7.04
N LEU A 57 0.46 -19.00 -5.88
CA LEU A 57 1.27 -17.80 -5.60
C LEU A 57 2.75 -18.19 -5.43
N SER A 58 3.69 -17.44 -6.00
CA SER A 58 5.13 -17.78 -5.96
C SER A 58 5.73 -17.82 -4.55
N PHE A 59 5.11 -17.11 -3.60
CA PHE A 59 5.53 -17.06 -2.21
C PHE A 59 4.80 -18.06 -1.31
N ASP A 60 3.90 -18.90 -1.85
CA ASP A 60 3.01 -19.71 -1.01
C ASP A 60 3.68 -20.85 -0.24
N GLY A 61 4.87 -21.27 -0.65
CA GLY A 61 5.56 -22.42 -0.05
C GLY A 61 4.72 -23.71 -0.01
N GLY A 62 3.69 -23.83 -0.86
CA GLY A 62 2.71 -24.92 -0.89
C GLY A 62 1.56 -24.82 0.13
N LYS A 63 1.22 -23.62 0.62
CA LYS A 63 0.06 -23.36 1.48
C LYS A 63 -1.04 -22.57 0.76
N GLU A 64 -2.22 -22.56 1.33
CA GLU A 64 -3.33 -21.69 0.91
C GLU A 64 -3.12 -20.28 1.49
N PHE A 65 -3.57 -19.25 0.77
CA PHE A 65 -3.40 -17.84 1.14
C PHE A 65 -4.66 -17.02 0.82
N GLN A 66 -5.13 -16.19 1.74
CA GLN A 66 -6.22 -15.22 1.58
C GLN A 66 -5.71 -13.79 1.87
N PRO A 67 -4.94 -13.19 0.95
CA PRO A 67 -4.25 -11.93 1.22
C PRO A 67 -5.23 -10.78 1.47
N GLU A 68 -4.97 -10.01 2.52
CA GLU A 68 -5.64 -8.74 2.81
C GLU A 68 -4.64 -7.64 3.12
N THR A 69 -5.00 -6.41 2.75
CA THR A 69 -4.20 -5.20 2.99
C THR A 69 -5.11 -4.06 3.39
N TRP A 70 -4.59 -3.16 4.21
CA TRP A 70 -5.27 -1.94 4.60
C TRP A 70 -4.27 -0.79 4.72
N ASN A 71 -4.75 0.43 4.52
CA ASN A 71 -3.98 1.63 4.76
C ASN A 71 -4.82 2.72 5.41
N PHE A 72 -4.14 3.54 6.18
CA PHE A 72 -4.65 4.73 6.83
C PHE A 72 -3.63 5.86 6.64
N GLU A 73 -4.09 6.98 6.10
CA GLU A 73 -3.28 8.18 5.93
C GLU A 73 -4.01 9.40 6.50
N LEU A 74 -3.26 10.22 7.23
CA LEU A 74 -3.72 11.52 7.70
C LEU A 74 -2.72 12.58 7.24
N ALA A 75 -3.19 13.49 6.39
CA ALA A 75 -2.43 14.64 5.93
C ALA A 75 -2.95 15.95 6.52
N TYR A 76 -2.02 16.87 6.78
CA TYR A 76 -2.29 18.20 7.28
C TYR A 76 -1.51 19.27 6.51
N ALA A 77 -2.22 20.12 5.78
CA ALA A 77 -1.68 21.33 5.16
C ALA A 77 -1.50 22.42 6.23
N ALA A 78 -0.33 22.41 6.87
CA ALA A 78 0.05 23.37 7.91
C ALA A 78 0.11 24.81 7.38
N THR A 79 0.48 24.98 6.10
CA THR A 79 0.45 26.26 5.37
C THR A 79 0.13 26.00 3.90
N ASP A 80 -0.09 27.06 3.11
CA ASP A 80 -0.30 26.97 1.65
C ASP A 80 0.88 26.32 0.88
N ARG A 81 2.02 26.11 1.54
CA ARG A 81 3.22 25.50 0.95
C ARG A 81 3.76 24.32 1.73
N LEU A 82 3.17 23.95 2.86
CA LEU A 82 3.70 22.91 3.74
C LEU A 82 2.60 21.96 4.11
N GLU A 83 2.80 20.71 3.74
CA GLU A 83 1.96 19.58 4.12
C GLU A 83 2.81 18.55 4.84
N VAL A 84 2.22 17.95 5.87
CA VAL A 84 2.78 16.80 6.57
C VAL A 84 1.75 15.69 6.56
N ALA A 85 2.19 14.46 6.37
CA ALA A 85 1.34 13.29 6.40
C ALA A 85 1.94 12.21 7.30
N VAL A 86 1.07 11.42 7.90
CA VAL A 86 1.43 10.18 8.58
C VAL A 86 0.62 9.05 7.98
N LYS A 87 1.27 7.89 7.84
CA LYS A 87 0.67 6.69 7.26
C LYS A 87 0.88 5.51 8.19
N TYR A 88 -0.11 4.65 8.25
CA TYR A 88 -0.03 3.32 8.82
C TYR A 88 -0.73 2.37 7.85
N GLU A 89 -0.04 1.33 7.43
CA GLU A 89 -0.56 0.31 6.53
C GLU A 89 -0.08 -1.07 6.99
N GLY A 90 -0.75 -2.09 6.50
CA GLY A 90 -0.41 -3.45 6.85
C GLY A 90 -1.34 -4.43 6.16
N GLY A 91 -1.30 -5.66 6.62
CA GLY A 91 -2.13 -6.72 6.08
C GLY A 91 -1.84 -8.06 6.71
N ASP A 92 -2.59 -9.06 6.28
CA ASP A 92 -2.50 -10.43 6.76
C ASP A 92 -2.40 -11.37 5.55
N ASP A 93 -1.79 -12.52 5.79
CA ASP A 93 -1.58 -13.58 4.80
C ASP A 93 -0.89 -13.06 3.53
N LEU A 94 0.16 -12.27 3.73
CA LEU A 94 1.00 -11.69 2.67
C LEU A 94 2.34 -12.42 2.49
N GLY A 95 2.66 -13.37 3.38
CA GLY A 95 3.97 -14.01 3.47
C GLY A 95 5.10 -12.99 3.61
N ASP A 96 6.28 -13.30 3.07
CA ASP A 96 7.45 -12.41 3.09
C ASP A 96 7.42 -11.32 1.98
N PHE A 97 6.30 -11.16 1.27
CA PHE A 97 6.21 -10.31 0.09
C PHE A 97 6.01 -8.83 0.42
N LEU A 98 5.18 -8.54 1.42
CA LEU A 98 4.89 -7.19 1.93
C LEU A 98 5.06 -7.16 3.45
N PRO A 99 5.40 -5.99 4.04
CA PRO A 99 5.37 -5.84 5.49
C PRO A 99 3.95 -6.10 6.03
N GLU A 100 3.86 -6.82 7.14
CA GLU A 100 2.61 -7.01 7.88
C GLU A 100 2.16 -5.70 8.53
N ASP A 101 3.13 -4.91 9.00
CA ASP A 101 2.93 -3.62 9.62
C ASP A 101 3.95 -2.62 9.07
N GLN A 102 3.50 -1.48 8.57
CA GLN A 102 4.36 -0.40 8.10
C GLN A 102 3.80 0.97 8.50
N TYR A 103 4.64 1.78 9.14
CA TYR A 103 4.29 3.15 9.49
C TYR A 103 5.29 4.14 8.93
N GLY A 104 4.86 5.37 8.73
CA GLY A 104 5.73 6.38 8.20
C GLY A 104 5.16 7.78 8.21
N ALA A 105 5.97 8.70 7.72
CA ALA A 105 5.61 10.09 7.62
C ALA A 105 6.22 10.70 6.36
N ALA A 106 5.48 11.66 5.79
CA ALA A 106 5.93 12.45 4.66
C ALA A 106 5.83 13.95 4.99
N VAL A 107 6.72 14.72 4.38
CA VAL A 107 6.65 16.18 4.36
C VAL A 107 6.80 16.65 2.93
N SER A 108 5.89 17.53 2.51
CA SER A 108 5.88 18.14 1.19
C SER A 108 5.96 19.65 1.32
N TYR A 109 6.91 20.26 0.62
CA TYR A 109 7.11 21.71 0.62
C TYR A 109 7.12 22.32 -0.78
N GLY A 110 6.26 23.31 -1.01
CA GLY A 110 6.25 24.13 -2.21
C GLY A 110 7.40 25.13 -2.22
N LEU A 111 8.44 24.84 -3.01
CA LEU A 111 9.61 25.71 -3.20
C LEU A 111 9.23 26.96 -4.03
N PHE A 112 8.46 26.75 -5.10
CA PHE A 112 7.95 27.78 -6.02
C PHE A 112 6.51 27.42 -6.43
N GLU A 113 5.82 28.32 -7.16
CA GLU A 113 4.41 28.11 -7.59
C GLU A 113 4.19 26.79 -8.35
N ASN A 114 5.22 26.30 -9.06
CA ASN A 114 5.16 25.05 -9.83
C ASN A 114 6.29 24.09 -9.47
N THR A 115 6.82 24.18 -8.26
CA THR A 115 7.93 23.30 -7.83
C THR A 115 7.75 22.91 -6.38
N SER A 116 7.68 21.61 -6.11
CA SER A 116 7.61 21.07 -4.77
C SER A 116 8.71 20.03 -4.53
N LEU A 117 9.12 19.93 -3.26
CA LEU A 117 10.03 18.91 -2.78
C LEU A 117 9.33 18.13 -1.67
N SER A 118 9.33 16.80 -1.80
CA SER A 118 8.76 15.89 -0.82
C SER A 118 9.82 14.93 -0.31
N LEU A 119 9.72 14.60 0.98
CA LEU A 119 10.54 13.61 1.67
C LEU A 119 9.62 12.69 2.45
N GLU A 120 9.79 11.38 2.30
CA GLU A 120 9.06 10.35 3.01
C GLU A 120 10.02 9.38 3.68
N TYR A 121 9.63 8.91 4.86
CA TYR A 121 10.26 7.81 5.55
C TYR A 121 9.20 6.78 5.95
N LEU A 122 9.46 5.51 5.63
CA LEU A 122 8.64 4.36 6.00
C LEU A 122 9.52 3.35 6.75
N HIS A 123 8.95 2.76 7.78
CA HIS A 123 9.53 1.64 8.52
C HIS A 123 8.51 0.51 8.55
N GLY A 124 8.88 -0.66 8.03
CA GLY A 124 8.01 -1.84 7.95
C GLY A 124 8.63 -3.08 8.57
N GLU A 125 7.79 -3.90 9.17
CA GLU A 125 8.09 -5.18 9.81
C GLU A 125 7.38 -6.30 9.02
N PHE A 126 8.09 -7.40 8.75
CA PHE A 126 7.60 -8.57 8.01
C PHE A 126 7.28 -9.73 8.97
N GLU A 127 6.48 -10.70 8.51
CA GLU A 127 6.08 -11.89 9.30
C GLU A 127 7.28 -12.69 9.86
N ASN A 128 8.42 -12.63 9.16
CA ASN A 128 9.65 -13.32 9.53
C ASN A 128 10.54 -12.55 10.52
N ASP A 129 10.04 -11.48 11.15
CA ASP A 129 10.75 -10.53 12.02
C ASP A 129 11.83 -9.68 11.30
N ASP A 130 11.89 -9.68 9.95
CA ASP A 130 12.76 -8.75 9.22
C ASP A 130 12.17 -7.33 9.22
N GLU A 131 13.06 -6.33 9.22
CA GLU A 131 12.71 -4.91 9.22
C GLU A 131 13.21 -4.23 7.94
N ARG A 132 12.47 -3.22 7.46
CA ARG A 132 12.86 -2.37 6.32
C ARG A 132 12.64 -0.90 6.61
N ASP A 133 13.70 -0.12 6.43
CA ASP A 133 13.67 1.33 6.35
C ASP A 133 13.72 1.81 4.89
N LEU A 134 12.78 2.66 4.49
CA LEU A 134 12.74 3.28 3.17
C LEU A 134 12.72 4.80 3.30
N VAL A 135 13.58 5.48 2.54
CA VAL A 135 13.59 6.94 2.42
C VAL A 135 13.38 7.31 0.96
N THR A 136 12.32 8.07 0.70
CA THR A 136 11.96 8.53 -0.66
C THR A 136 12.06 10.04 -0.72
N THR A 137 12.62 10.59 -1.79
CA THR A 137 12.63 12.03 -2.05
C THR A 137 12.15 12.30 -3.46
N GLN A 138 11.23 13.25 -3.62
CA GLN A 138 10.68 13.63 -4.91
C GLN A 138 10.79 15.14 -5.13
N LEU A 139 11.31 15.54 -6.28
CA LEU A 139 11.22 16.91 -6.80
C LEU A 139 10.21 16.91 -7.95
N ALA A 140 9.08 17.61 -7.78
CA ALA A 140 8.05 17.75 -8.80
C ALA A 140 8.10 19.15 -9.43
N VAL A 141 7.94 19.21 -10.76
CA VAL A 141 7.86 20.46 -11.54
C VAL A 141 6.67 20.38 -12.49
N GLU A 142 5.78 21.36 -12.40
CA GLU A 142 4.56 21.46 -13.23
C GLU A 142 4.71 22.57 -14.30
N PHE A 143 4.10 22.40 -15.48
CA PHE A 143 4.23 23.31 -16.64
C PHE A 143 2.88 23.68 -17.24
#